data_AF-A0A5U9SQ63-F1
#
_entry.id   AF-A0A5U9SQ63-F1
#
_cell.length_a   1.000
_cell.length_b   1.000
_cell.length_c   1.000
_cell.angle_alpha   90.00
_cell.angle_beta   90.00
_cell.angle_gamma   90.00
#
_symmetry.space_group_name_H-M   'P 1'
#
loop_
_entity.id
_entity.type
_entity.pdbx_description
1 polymer ?
#
loop_
_entity_poly.entity_id
_entity_poly.type
_entity_poly.pdbx_seq_one_letter_code
_entity_poly.pdbx_strand_id
1 'polypeptide(L)'
;MLKRNIDMARMNQQTLNTLNACVKTIFNKALKVSSPLYPQITTKAASSGSVNVYATLGAFPSLREWVGDRVVKSLSVSSFTIENRKFESTVSISREQIEDDQIELFGSVIRDMSESAAIHPDELLFELIKKGFVQKCYDGVPFFSENHPVTVGTETKTVSNILLPKGKEESPLWLLIDNSRAVNPFIWQERIPYSIDVIDDGNNRDVFMRDEYFYGIRGRGNMGYGSWRLPARHR
;
A
#
# COMPACT_ATOMS: atom_id res chain seq x y z
N MET A 1 42.68 -32.57 -4.33
CA MET A 1 41.57 -32.07 -3.50
C MET A 1 41.48 -30.54 -3.50
N LEU A 2 42.56 -29.80 -3.20
CA LEU A 2 42.51 -28.32 -3.12
C LEU A 2 41.96 -27.60 -4.36
N LYS A 3 42.40 -27.94 -5.58
CA LYS A 3 41.90 -27.34 -6.82
C LYS A 3 40.39 -27.55 -7.03
N ARG A 4 39.89 -28.75 -6.76
CA ARG A 4 38.45 -29.09 -6.87
C ARG A 4 37.58 -28.27 -5.91
N ASN A 5 38.04 -28.03 -4.69
CA ASN A 5 37.29 -27.21 -3.72
C ASN A 5 37.31 -25.73 -4.08
N ILE A 6 38.40 -25.23 -4.65
CA ILE A 6 38.49 -23.84 -5.15
C ILE A 6 37.61 -23.64 -6.39
N ASP A 7 37.56 -24.64 -7.28
CA ASP A 7 36.72 -24.60 -8.48
C ASP A 7 35.21 -24.70 -8.13
N MET A 8 34.84 -25.54 -7.15
CA MET A 8 33.46 -25.59 -6.61
C MET A 8 33.08 -24.27 -5.91
N ALA A 9 33.94 -23.72 -5.06
CA ALA A 9 33.66 -22.45 -4.37
C ALA A 9 33.50 -21.28 -5.36
N ARG A 10 34.29 -21.25 -6.44
CA ARG A 10 34.15 -20.26 -7.53
C ARG A 10 32.86 -20.44 -8.32
N MET A 11 32.48 -21.68 -8.60
CA MET A 11 31.24 -22.02 -9.29
C MET A 11 30.01 -21.62 -8.47
N ASN A 12 30.01 -21.88 -7.16
CA ASN A 12 28.93 -21.50 -6.24
C ASN A 12 28.75 -19.97 -6.17
N GLN A 13 29.83 -19.19 -6.09
CA GLN A 13 29.72 -17.73 -6.06
C GLN A 13 29.14 -17.17 -7.38
N GLN A 14 29.48 -17.77 -8.52
CA GLN A 14 28.92 -17.40 -9.81
C GLN A 14 27.43 -17.74 -9.92
N THR A 15 27.01 -18.89 -9.38
CA THR A 15 25.60 -19.29 -9.27
C THR A 15 24.82 -18.31 -8.40
N LEU A 16 25.34 -17.92 -7.23
CA LEU A 16 24.71 -16.93 -6.34
C LEU A 16 24.54 -15.57 -7.00
N ASN A 17 25.59 -15.06 -7.66
CA ASN A 17 25.51 -13.79 -8.38
C ASN A 17 24.42 -13.81 -9.47
N THR A 18 24.32 -14.93 -10.19
CA THR A 18 23.30 -15.13 -11.22
C THR A 18 21.90 -15.22 -10.61
N LEU A 19 21.75 -15.99 -9.53
CA LEU A 19 20.49 -16.13 -8.80
C LEU A 19 20.00 -14.76 -8.30
N ASN A 20 20.88 -13.96 -7.70
CA ASN A 20 20.54 -12.63 -7.20
C ASN A 20 20.11 -11.67 -8.31
N ALA A 21 20.77 -11.74 -9.48
CA ALA A 21 20.37 -10.96 -10.65
C ALA A 21 18.98 -11.40 -11.16
N CYS A 22 18.72 -12.70 -11.21
CA CYS A 22 17.42 -13.27 -11.56
C CYS A 22 16.33 -12.83 -10.58
N VAL A 23 16.58 -12.92 -9.28
CA VAL A 23 15.66 -12.50 -8.22
C VAL A 23 15.30 -11.02 -8.35
N LYS A 24 16.29 -10.14 -8.49
CA LYS A 24 16.05 -8.71 -8.72
C LYS A 24 15.26 -8.45 -9.99
N THR A 25 15.52 -9.22 -11.04
CA THR A 25 14.79 -9.12 -12.31
C THR A 25 13.34 -9.55 -12.15
N ILE A 26 13.07 -10.68 -11.48
CA ILE A 26 11.72 -11.17 -11.19
C ILE A 26 10.95 -10.14 -10.36
N PHE A 27 11.56 -9.61 -9.29
CA PHE A 27 10.95 -8.61 -8.44
C PHE A 27 10.57 -7.34 -9.21
N ASN A 28 11.52 -6.76 -9.95
CA ASN A 28 11.26 -5.56 -10.75
C ASN A 28 10.26 -5.80 -11.88
N LYS A 29 10.19 -7.03 -12.43
CA LYS A 29 9.20 -7.40 -13.44
C LYS A 29 7.81 -7.48 -12.83
N ALA A 30 7.66 -8.11 -11.67
CA ALA A 30 6.38 -8.20 -10.97
C ALA A 30 5.81 -6.80 -10.71
N LEU A 31 6.60 -5.88 -10.15
CA LEU A 31 6.18 -4.49 -9.90
C LEU A 31 5.72 -3.73 -11.16
N LYS A 32 6.18 -4.13 -12.35
CA LYS A 32 5.83 -3.48 -13.63
C LYS A 32 4.63 -4.13 -14.34
N VAL A 33 4.51 -5.45 -14.23
CA VAL A 33 3.50 -6.24 -14.96
C VAL A 33 2.21 -6.38 -14.15
N SER A 34 2.31 -6.37 -12.81
CA SER A 34 1.13 -6.31 -11.95
C SER A 34 0.34 -5.03 -12.21
N SER A 35 -0.98 -5.17 -12.28
CA SER A 35 -1.92 -4.07 -12.51
C SER A 35 -2.79 -3.85 -11.26
N PRO A 36 -2.22 -3.36 -10.14
CA PRO A 36 -2.98 -3.10 -8.93
C PRO A 36 -3.99 -1.96 -9.15
N LEU A 37 -5.08 -2.01 -8.40
CA LEU A 37 -6.19 -1.05 -8.49
C LEU A 37 -5.87 0.26 -7.75
N TYR A 38 -5.16 0.20 -6.62
CA TYR A 38 -4.98 1.35 -5.72
C TYR A 38 -4.46 2.62 -6.39
N PRO A 39 -3.55 2.61 -7.41
CA PRO A 39 -3.06 3.86 -7.99
C PRO A 39 -4.16 4.66 -8.68
N GLN A 40 -5.25 3.99 -9.10
CA GLN A 40 -6.35 4.63 -9.80
C GLN A 40 -7.29 5.40 -8.86
N ILE A 41 -7.38 4.98 -7.59
CA ILE A 41 -8.36 5.50 -6.61
C ILE A 41 -7.71 6.03 -5.33
N THR A 42 -6.38 6.16 -5.29
CA THR A 42 -5.65 6.73 -4.17
C THR A 42 -4.83 7.93 -4.59
N THR A 43 -4.60 8.87 -3.66
CA THR A 43 -3.57 9.89 -3.81
C THR A 43 -2.32 9.41 -3.09
N LYS A 44 -1.19 9.33 -3.80
CA LYS A 44 0.10 8.96 -3.20
C LYS A 44 0.61 10.12 -2.33
N ALA A 45 0.92 9.82 -1.07
CA ALA A 45 1.52 10.77 -0.14
C ALA A 45 2.83 10.21 0.40
N ALA A 46 3.91 11.01 0.34
CA ALA A 46 5.17 10.64 0.95
C ALA A 46 5.09 10.76 2.48
N SER A 47 5.72 9.84 3.20
CA SER A 47 5.86 9.91 4.64
C SER A 47 7.32 10.03 5.06
N SER A 48 7.59 10.81 6.10
CA SER A 48 8.90 10.95 6.73
C SER A 48 8.95 10.37 8.15
N GLY A 49 7.82 10.32 8.86
CA GLY A 49 7.70 9.87 10.26
C GLY A 49 7.08 8.48 10.47
N SER A 50 6.83 8.11 11.72
CA SER A 50 6.00 6.93 12.08
C SER A 50 4.50 7.21 11.86
N VAL A 51 4.10 8.47 11.97
CA VAL A 51 2.75 8.98 11.79
C VAL A 51 2.82 10.25 10.96
N ASN A 52 1.91 10.44 10.00
CA ASN A 52 1.70 11.75 9.38
C ASN A 52 0.34 12.32 9.81
N VAL A 53 0.30 13.64 10.02
CA VAL A 53 -0.91 14.40 10.34
C VAL A 53 -1.35 15.18 9.10
N TYR A 54 -2.61 15.04 8.69
CA TYR A 54 -3.19 15.71 7.52
C TYR A 54 -4.15 16.82 7.96
N ALA A 55 -3.61 17.98 8.30
CA ALA A 55 -4.38 19.12 8.83
C ALA A 55 -5.32 19.80 7.81
N THR A 56 -5.08 19.63 6.50
CA THR A 56 -5.78 20.35 5.42
C THR A 56 -6.78 19.50 4.64
N LEU A 57 -6.95 18.23 5.02
CA LEU A 57 -7.77 17.30 4.25
C LEU A 57 -9.26 17.68 4.22
N GLY A 58 -9.74 18.47 5.18
CA GLY A 58 -11.11 19.01 5.20
C GLY A 58 -11.29 20.36 4.51
N ALA A 59 -10.22 20.96 3.99
CA ALA A 59 -10.21 22.36 3.63
C ALA A 59 -10.49 22.64 2.14
N PHE A 60 -11.34 21.84 1.50
CA PHE A 60 -11.67 22.03 0.08
C PHE A 60 -12.66 23.18 -0.13
N PRO A 61 -12.28 24.26 -0.83
CA PRO A 61 -13.20 25.35 -1.12
C PRO A 61 -14.21 24.93 -2.19
N SER A 62 -15.50 24.87 -1.85
CA SER A 62 -16.57 24.94 -2.85
C SER A 62 -16.72 26.37 -3.37
N LEU A 63 -16.94 26.51 -4.69
CA LEU A 63 -17.38 27.75 -5.31
C LEU A 63 -18.81 28.08 -4.84
N ARG A 64 -19.08 29.36 -4.64
CA ARG A 64 -20.42 29.90 -4.35
C ARG A 64 -20.67 31.09 -5.26
N GLU A 65 -21.93 31.38 -5.54
CA GLU A 65 -22.31 32.61 -6.21
C GLU A 65 -21.82 33.83 -5.41
N TRP A 66 -21.34 34.83 -6.13
CA TRP A 66 -20.79 36.03 -5.52
C TRP A 66 -21.94 36.93 -5.04
N VAL A 67 -22.26 36.84 -3.74
CA VAL A 67 -23.23 37.71 -3.08
C VAL A 67 -22.55 38.35 -1.86
N GLY A 68 -22.24 39.65 -1.97
CA GLY A 68 -21.52 40.41 -0.93
C GLY A 68 -20.00 40.21 -0.92
N ASP A 69 -19.36 40.53 0.21
CA ASP A 69 -17.91 40.42 0.39
C ASP A 69 -17.40 38.97 0.31
N ARG A 70 -16.11 38.81 -0.02
CA ARG A 70 -15.45 37.50 -0.03
C ARG A 70 -15.47 36.90 1.37
N VAL A 71 -16.09 35.72 1.50
CA VAL A 71 -15.95 34.90 2.71
C VAL A 71 -14.70 34.05 2.56
N VAL A 72 -13.67 34.36 3.36
CA VAL A 72 -12.44 33.58 3.46
C VAL A 72 -12.77 32.31 4.24
N LYS A 73 -12.67 31.15 3.57
CA LYS A 73 -12.74 29.86 4.26
C LYS A 73 -11.41 29.64 4.98
N SER A 74 -11.42 29.61 6.30
CA SER A 74 -10.26 29.13 7.05
C SER A 74 -10.11 27.63 6.82
N LEU A 75 -8.86 27.17 6.68
CA LEU A 75 -8.59 25.74 6.61
C LEU A 75 -8.92 25.18 8.00
N SER A 76 -10.02 24.44 8.14
CA SER A 76 -10.33 23.79 9.41
C SER A 76 -9.26 22.74 9.68
N VAL A 77 -8.63 22.84 10.86
CA VAL A 77 -7.58 21.90 11.29
C VAL A 77 -8.26 20.67 11.87
N SER A 78 -8.62 19.72 11.03
CA SER A 78 -8.91 18.37 11.51
C SER A 78 -7.63 17.54 11.45
N SER A 79 -7.14 17.10 12.61
CA SER A 79 -5.95 16.26 12.70
C SER A 79 -6.34 14.81 12.43
N PHE A 80 -6.40 14.41 11.16
CA PHE A 80 -6.45 13.00 10.77
C PHE A 80 -5.03 12.44 10.69
N THR A 81 -4.81 11.27 11.28
CA THR A 81 -3.49 10.64 11.34
C THR A 81 -3.47 9.30 10.64
N ILE A 82 -2.45 9.06 9.82
CA ILE A 82 -2.18 7.75 9.23
C ILE A 82 -0.88 7.23 9.85
N GLU A 83 -1.00 6.16 10.64
CA GLU A 83 0.15 5.44 11.21
C GLU A 83 0.71 4.44 10.19
N ASN A 84 2.03 4.45 10.02
CA ASN A 84 2.71 3.55 9.10
C ASN A 84 2.81 2.13 9.65
N ARG A 85 2.38 1.14 8.86
CA ARG A 85 2.57 -0.28 9.14
C ARG A 85 3.83 -0.80 8.43
N LYS A 86 4.47 -1.80 9.02
CA LYS A 86 5.65 -2.48 8.46
C LYS A 86 5.23 -3.87 8.01
N PHE A 87 5.68 -4.26 6.82
CA PHE A 87 5.38 -5.54 6.21
C PHE A 87 6.66 -6.20 5.71
N GLU A 88 6.70 -7.52 5.77
CA GLU A 88 7.79 -8.33 5.26
C GLU A 88 7.28 -9.66 4.71
N SER A 89 8.05 -10.24 3.81
CA SER A 89 7.94 -11.64 3.40
C SER A 89 9.34 -12.15 3.13
N THR A 90 9.74 -13.22 3.81
CA THR A 90 11.11 -13.73 3.76
C THR A 90 11.10 -15.22 3.47
N VAL A 91 11.90 -15.63 2.48
CA VAL A 91 12.11 -17.03 2.11
C VAL A 91 13.59 -17.36 2.14
N SER A 92 13.93 -18.62 2.37
CA SER A 92 15.30 -19.12 2.32
C SER A 92 15.46 -20.28 1.36
N ILE A 93 16.71 -20.51 0.94
CA ILE A 93 17.14 -21.67 0.18
C ILE A 93 18.40 -22.22 0.84
N SER A 94 18.45 -23.53 1.08
CA SER A 94 19.62 -24.18 1.66
C SER A 94 20.81 -24.14 0.71
N ARG A 95 22.02 -24.20 1.25
CA ARG A 95 23.23 -24.29 0.41
C ARG A 95 23.26 -25.57 -0.42
N GLU A 96 22.89 -26.69 0.19
CA GLU A 96 22.81 -27.99 -0.48
C GLU A 96 21.92 -27.93 -1.73
N GLN A 97 20.74 -27.28 -1.64
CA GLN A 97 19.86 -27.10 -2.80
C GLN A 97 20.49 -26.30 -3.94
N ILE A 98 21.40 -25.36 -3.64
CA ILE A 98 22.12 -24.61 -4.67
C ILE A 98 23.26 -25.45 -5.25
N GLU A 99 23.96 -26.20 -4.41
CA GLU A 99 25.04 -27.11 -4.80
C GLU A 99 24.52 -28.24 -5.70
N ASP A 100 23.30 -28.71 -5.44
CA ASP A 100 22.58 -29.74 -6.19
C ASP A 100 21.73 -29.19 -7.36
N ASP A 101 21.85 -27.91 -7.70
CA ASP A 101 21.15 -27.22 -8.81
C ASP A 101 19.60 -27.28 -8.73
N GLN A 102 19.02 -27.30 -7.53
CA GLN A 102 17.58 -27.34 -7.28
C GLN A 102 16.93 -25.95 -7.14
N ILE A 103 17.25 -25.02 -8.05
CA ILE A 103 16.86 -23.61 -7.95
C ILE A 103 15.54 -23.25 -8.66
N GLU A 104 14.99 -24.14 -9.48
CA GLU A 104 13.79 -23.84 -10.30
C GLU A 104 12.55 -23.54 -9.46
N LEU A 105 12.30 -24.36 -8.42
CA LEU A 105 11.17 -24.17 -7.52
C LEU A 105 11.28 -22.84 -6.77
N PHE A 106 12.50 -22.47 -6.37
CA PHE A 106 12.79 -21.23 -5.68
C PHE A 106 12.45 -20.00 -6.52
N GLY A 107 12.75 -20.03 -7.83
CA GLY A 107 12.36 -18.97 -8.75
C GLY A 107 10.85 -18.72 -8.81
N SER A 108 10.03 -19.76 -8.67
CA SER A 108 8.56 -19.64 -8.61
C SER A 108 8.08 -19.03 -7.31
N VAL A 109 8.70 -19.40 -6.18
CA VAL A 109 8.42 -18.80 -4.87
C VAL A 109 8.73 -17.30 -4.87
N ILE A 110 9.90 -16.91 -5.41
CA ILE A 110 10.27 -15.49 -5.52
C ILE A 110 9.30 -14.71 -6.40
N ARG A 111 8.77 -15.32 -7.46
CA ARG A 111 7.76 -14.69 -8.33
C ARG A 111 6.47 -14.40 -7.56
N ASP A 112 5.93 -15.39 -6.88
CA ASP A 112 4.70 -15.25 -6.09
C ASP A 112 4.87 -14.21 -4.96
N MET A 113 6.02 -14.26 -4.27
CA MET A 113 6.39 -13.29 -3.24
C MET A 113 6.45 -11.85 -3.81
N SER A 114 6.98 -11.69 -5.03
CA SER A 114 7.10 -10.39 -5.70
C SER A 114 5.75 -9.87 -6.19
N GLU A 115 4.88 -10.74 -6.71
CA GLU A 115 3.52 -10.39 -7.13
C GLU A 115 2.66 -9.99 -5.93
N SER A 116 2.77 -10.74 -4.82
CA SER A 116 2.14 -10.39 -3.55
C SER A 116 2.57 -9.01 -3.07
N ALA A 117 3.86 -8.68 -3.13
CA ALA A 117 4.35 -7.35 -2.76
C ALA A 117 3.79 -6.23 -3.65
N ALA A 118 3.57 -6.50 -4.94
CA ALA A 118 2.99 -5.54 -5.89
C ALA A 118 1.49 -5.29 -5.63
N ILE A 119 0.76 -6.33 -5.21
CA ILE A 119 -0.70 -6.30 -5.00
C ILE A 119 -1.07 -5.90 -3.56
N HIS A 120 -0.19 -6.12 -2.59
CA HIS A 120 -0.48 -5.90 -1.16
C HIS A 120 -1.06 -4.50 -0.81
N PRO A 121 -0.69 -3.38 -1.47
CA PRO A 121 -1.40 -2.12 -1.26
C PRO A 121 -2.92 -2.17 -1.56
N ASP A 122 -3.37 -2.99 -2.51
CA ASP A 122 -4.81 -3.22 -2.77
C ASP A 122 -5.48 -3.91 -1.58
N GLU A 123 -4.80 -4.88 -0.95
CA GLU A 123 -5.34 -5.56 0.24
C GLU A 123 -5.56 -4.57 1.39
N LEU A 124 -4.59 -3.66 1.61
CA LEU A 124 -4.71 -2.59 2.60
C LEU A 124 -5.85 -1.62 2.27
N LEU A 125 -6.07 -1.36 0.98
CA LEU A 125 -7.16 -0.51 0.51
C LEU A 125 -8.51 -1.17 0.76
N PHE A 126 -8.66 -2.46 0.44
CA PHE A 126 -9.89 -3.20 0.71
C PHE A 126 -10.15 -3.36 2.21
N GLU A 127 -9.10 -3.55 3.02
CA GLU A 127 -9.18 -3.53 4.48
C GLU A 127 -9.76 -2.18 4.97
N LEU A 128 -9.23 -1.07 4.45
CA LEU A 128 -9.69 0.28 4.78
C LEU A 128 -11.13 0.54 4.33
N ILE A 129 -11.51 0.10 3.13
CA ILE A 129 -12.87 0.23 2.59
C ILE A 129 -13.87 -0.49 3.51
N LYS A 130 -13.57 -1.74 3.91
CA LYS A 130 -14.44 -2.50 4.83
C LYS A 130 -14.63 -1.77 6.17
N LYS A 131 -13.60 -1.11 6.68
CA LYS A 131 -13.66 -0.34 7.93
C LYS A 131 -14.36 1.02 7.78
N GLY A 132 -14.59 1.50 6.56
CA GLY A 132 -15.13 2.85 6.29
C GLY A 132 -16.53 3.13 6.85
N PHE A 133 -17.29 2.09 7.19
CA PHE A 133 -18.61 2.21 7.81
C PHE A 133 -18.57 2.51 9.31
N VAL A 134 -17.41 2.32 9.96
CA VAL A 134 -17.25 2.46 11.41
C VAL A 134 -16.14 3.45 11.73
N GLN A 135 -15.03 3.38 11.00
CA GLN A 135 -13.86 4.20 11.25
C GLN A 135 -14.11 5.63 10.77
N LYS A 136 -13.90 6.58 11.70
CA LYS A 136 -14.07 8.01 11.45
C LYS A 136 -13.02 8.54 10.48
N CYS A 137 -13.43 9.39 9.56
CA CYS A 137 -12.51 10.15 8.71
C CYS A 137 -12.24 11.54 9.30
N TYR A 138 -11.69 12.46 8.50
CA TYR A 138 -11.20 13.75 8.98
C TYR A 138 -12.30 14.68 9.52
N ASP A 139 -13.57 14.45 9.22
CA ASP A 139 -14.68 15.26 9.74
C ASP A 139 -15.31 14.69 11.02
N GLY A 140 -14.75 13.59 11.56
CA GLY A 140 -15.20 12.97 12.80
C GLY A 140 -16.40 12.04 12.67
N VAL A 141 -16.93 11.80 11.46
CA VAL A 141 -17.94 10.77 11.18
C VAL A 141 -17.33 9.62 10.37
N PRO A 142 -17.95 8.42 10.35
CA PRO A 142 -17.49 7.33 9.50
C PRO A 142 -17.30 7.75 8.04
N PHE A 143 -16.31 7.19 7.34
CA PHE A 143 -16.01 7.56 5.95
C PHE A 143 -17.20 7.35 5.00
N PHE A 144 -18.00 6.32 5.22
CA PHE A 144 -19.27 6.09 4.54
C PHE A 144 -20.43 6.44 5.49
N SER A 145 -21.05 7.61 5.32
CA SER A 145 -22.08 8.13 6.22
C SER A 145 -23.14 8.98 5.50
N GLU A 146 -24.33 9.03 6.11
CA GLU A 146 -25.39 9.98 5.75
C GLU A 146 -25.18 11.38 6.34
N ASN A 147 -24.24 11.51 7.28
CA ASN A 147 -24.20 12.63 8.21
C ASN A 147 -22.91 13.47 8.10
N HIS A 148 -22.30 13.55 6.92
CA HIS A 148 -21.08 14.35 6.75
C HIS A 148 -21.40 15.85 6.88
N PRO A 149 -20.77 16.59 7.81
CA PRO A 149 -21.06 18.01 8.00
C PRO A 149 -20.43 18.86 6.88
N VAL A 150 -21.23 19.77 6.32
CA VAL A 150 -20.83 20.74 5.30
C VAL A 150 -21.37 22.12 5.67
N THR A 151 -20.49 23.11 5.74
CA THR A 151 -20.88 24.51 5.91
C THR A 151 -21.25 25.13 4.57
N VAL A 152 -22.48 25.65 4.48
CA VAL A 152 -23.00 26.40 3.34
C VAL A 152 -23.45 27.78 3.85
N GLY A 153 -22.67 28.82 3.54
CA GLY A 153 -22.88 30.14 4.13
C GLY A 153 -22.50 30.13 5.61
N THR A 154 -23.45 30.47 6.49
CA THR A 154 -23.31 30.42 7.96
C THR A 154 -23.92 29.16 8.57
N GLU A 155 -24.64 28.35 7.80
CA GLU A 155 -25.34 27.16 8.27
C GLU A 155 -24.51 25.89 8.05
N THR A 156 -24.56 24.97 9.01
CA THR A 156 -24.03 23.61 8.86
C THR A 156 -25.14 22.67 8.47
N LYS A 157 -25.00 22.00 7.32
CA LYS A 157 -25.92 20.97 6.81
C LYS A 157 -25.19 19.63 6.72
N THR A 158 -25.93 18.53 6.74
CA THR A 158 -25.36 17.19 6.51
C THR A 158 -25.55 16.77 5.06
N VAL A 159 -24.58 16.02 4.53
CA VAL A 159 -24.60 15.42 3.20
C VAL A 159 -24.31 13.94 3.33
N SER A 160 -25.03 13.13 2.56
CA SER A 160 -24.80 11.69 2.46
C SER A 160 -23.84 11.36 1.31
N ASN A 161 -22.94 10.40 1.53
CA ASN A 161 -22.19 9.72 0.47
C ASN A 161 -22.56 8.24 0.32
N ILE A 162 -23.64 7.82 0.99
CA ILE A 162 -24.22 6.49 0.83
C ILE A 162 -25.64 6.60 0.27
N LEU A 163 -25.96 5.72 -0.66
CA LEU A 163 -27.32 5.45 -1.10
C LEU A 163 -27.70 4.08 -0.53
N LEU A 164 -28.58 4.09 0.47
CA LEU A 164 -29.13 2.85 1.02
C LEU A 164 -30.33 2.40 0.17
N PRO A 165 -30.41 1.13 -0.26
CA PRO A 165 -31.58 0.62 -0.92
C PRO A 165 -32.79 0.63 0.03
N LYS A 166 -33.98 0.78 -0.53
CA LYS A 166 -35.25 0.65 0.19
C LYS A 166 -35.54 -0.84 0.42
N GLY A 167 -34.79 -1.51 1.29
CA GLY A 167 -34.98 -2.94 1.60
C GLY A 167 -33.77 -3.63 2.22
N LYS A 168 -34.01 -4.75 2.92
CA LYS A 168 -32.99 -5.60 3.56
C LYS A 168 -32.49 -6.71 2.63
N GLU A 169 -32.01 -6.38 1.44
CA GLU A 169 -31.30 -7.36 0.62
C GLU A 169 -29.79 -7.20 0.80
N GLU A 170 -29.13 -8.33 1.10
CA GLU A 170 -27.69 -8.41 1.21
C GLU A 170 -27.06 -8.45 -0.19
N SER A 171 -26.92 -7.27 -0.80
CA SER A 171 -26.20 -7.11 -2.06
C SER A 171 -24.70 -6.90 -1.84
N PRO A 172 -23.83 -7.30 -2.80
CA PRO A 172 -22.39 -7.04 -2.75
C PRO A 172 -22.10 -5.54 -2.66
N LEU A 173 -21.03 -5.16 -1.94
CA LEU A 173 -20.62 -3.76 -1.83
C LEU A 173 -20.09 -3.26 -3.17
N TRP A 174 -20.75 -2.26 -3.74
CA TRP A 174 -20.22 -1.49 -4.86
C TRP A 174 -19.99 -0.04 -4.48
N LEU A 175 -18.98 0.57 -5.10
CA LEU A 175 -18.60 1.96 -4.90
C LEU A 175 -18.48 2.62 -6.28
N LEU A 176 -19.20 3.72 -6.49
CA LEU A 176 -18.94 4.63 -7.61
C LEU A 176 -17.93 5.65 -7.13
N ILE A 177 -16.80 5.80 -7.84
CA ILE A 177 -15.75 6.72 -7.45
C ILE A 177 -15.51 7.73 -8.58
N ASP A 178 -15.59 9.01 -8.24
CA ASP A 178 -15.15 10.09 -9.12
C ASP A 178 -13.65 10.37 -8.93
N ASN A 179 -12.83 9.93 -9.89
CA ASN A 179 -11.39 10.16 -9.94
C ASN A 179 -11.00 11.40 -10.78
N SER A 180 -11.94 12.24 -11.20
CA SER A 180 -11.65 13.42 -12.04
C SER A 180 -11.02 14.59 -11.27
N ARG A 181 -10.99 14.50 -9.93
CA ARG A 181 -10.53 15.57 -9.04
C ARG A 181 -9.09 15.38 -8.59
N ALA A 182 -8.48 16.48 -8.13
CA ALA A 182 -7.06 16.52 -7.75
C ALA A 182 -6.69 15.64 -6.54
N VAL A 183 -7.66 15.24 -5.72
CA VAL A 183 -7.46 14.38 -4.54
C VAL A 183 -8.46 13.24 -4.62
N ASN A 184 -7.98 12.02 -4.48
CA ASN A 184 -8.79 10.80 -4.53
C ASN A 184 -9.45 10.50 -3.16
N PRO A 185 -10.44 9.59 -3.10
CA PRO A 185 -11.11 9.23 -1.85
C PRO A 185 -10.20 8.54 -0.83
N PHE A 186 -9.10 7.94 -1.27
CA PHE A 186 -8.16 7.23 -0.41
C PHE A 186 -6.75 7.81 -0.56
N ILE A 187 -5.90 7.55 0.42
CA ILE A 187 -4.50 7.98 0.45
C ILE A 187 -3.63 6.74 0.59
N TRP A 188 -2.68 6.57 -0.32
CA TRP A 188 -1.57 5.65 -0.12
C TRP A 188 -0.40 6.41 0.49
N GLN A 189 -0.19 6.23 1.79
CA GLN A 189 0.95 6.81 2.49
C GLN A 189 2.15 5.87 2.38
N GLU A 190 3.07 6.17 1.48
CA GLU A 190 4.27 5.37 1.27
C GLU A 190 5.44 5.96 2.07
N ARG A 191 6.01 5.16 2.99
CA ARG A 191 7.21 5.53 3.76
C ARG A 191 8.47 4.89 3.22
N ILE A 192 8.38 3.61 2.85
CA ILE A 192 9.43 2.83 2.21
C ILE A 192 8.73 1.98 1.13
N PRO A 193 9.04 2.18 -0.17
CA PRO A 193 8.51 1.32 -1.22
C PRO A 193 8.96 -0.13 -0.99
N TYR A 194 8.23 -1.10 -1.54
CA TYR A 194 8.68 -2.49 -1.46
C TYR A 194 10.04 -2.65 -2.11
N SER A 195 10.96 -3.29 -1.39
CA SER A 195 12.29 -3.63 -1.86
C SER A 195 12.65 -5.04 -1.44
N ILE A 196 13.44 -5.71 -2.27
CA ILE A 196 14.01 -7.02 -1.97
C ILE A 196 15.47 -6.87 -1.50
N ASP A 197 15.75 -7.46 -0.34
CA ASP A 197 17.06 -7.58 0.27
C ASP A 197 17.50 -9.05 0.22
N VAL A 198 18.81 -9.29 0.10
CA VAL A 198 19.39 -10.63 -0.03
C VAL A 198 20.55 -10.79 0.94
N ILE A 199 20.61 -11.94 1.60
CA ILE A 199 21.73 -12.39 2.42
C ILE A 199 22.27 -13.69 1.81
N ASP A 200 23.35 -13.56 1.05
CA ASP A 200 24.01 -14.65 0.32
C ASP A 200 25.51 -14.81 0.66
N ASP A 201 26.05 -13.97 1.55
CA ASP A 201 27.46 -14.04 1.94
C ASP A 201 27.70 -15.25 2.86
N GLY A 202 28.63 -16.11 2.45
CA GLY A 202 28.98 -17.29 3.21
C GLY A 202 29.63 -17.01 4.59
N ASN A 203 30.16 -15.81 4.79
CA ASN A 203 30.70 -15.33 6.07
C ASN A 203 29.65 -14.69 6.98
N ASN A 204 28.41 -14.52 6.49
CA ASN A 204 27.33 -13.98 7.30
C ASN A 204 26.97 -14.99 8.41
N ARG A 205 26.77 -14.48 9.63
CA ARG A 205 26.42 -15.32 10.80
C ARG A 205 25.18 -16.17 10.54
N ASP A 206 24.12 -15.61 9.97
CA ASP A 206 22.87 -16.37 9.79
C ASP A 206 23.03 -17.47 8.75
N VAL A 207 23.80 -17.21 7.68
CA VAL A 207 24.15 -18.22 6.68
C VAL A 207 25.03 -19.31 7.30
N PHE A 208 26.01 -18.94 8.13
CA PHE A 208 26.85 -19.92 8.84
C PHE A 208 26.05 -20.76 9.85
N MET A 209 25.13 -20.15 10.58
CA MET A 209 24.38 -20.82 11.63
C MET A 209 23.26 -21.71 11.09
N ARG A 210 22.67 -21.36 9.94
CA ARG A 210 21.47 -22.03 9.40
C ARG A 210 21.74 -22.78 8.10
N ASP A 211 22.91 -22.61 7.50
CA ASP A 211 23.29 -23.16 6.21
C ASP A 211 22.31 -22.82 5.08
N GLU A 212 21.79 -21.59 5.11
CA GLU A 212 20.75 -21.07 4.23
C GLU A 212 21.07 -19.65 3.75
N TYR A 213 20.67 -19.34 2.53
CA TYR A 213 20.64 -17.97 2.00
C TYR A 213 19.23 -17.40 2.09
N PHE A 214 19.12 -16.11 2.41
CA PHE A 214 17.84 -15.46 2.71
C PHE A 214 17.49 -14.38 1.69
N TYR A 215 16.22 -14.34 1.32
CA TYR A 215 15.65 -13.39 0.37
C TYR A 215 14.40 -12.78 0.99
N GLY A 216 14.46 -11.50 1.33
CA GLY A 216 13.43 -10.81 2.09
C GLY A 216 12.89 -9.60 1.34
N ILE A 217 11.57 -9.53 1.18
CA ILE A 217 10.90 -8.30 0.79
C ILE A 217 10.50 -7.54 2.05
N ARG A 218 10.69 -6.22 2.04
CA ARG A 218 10.20 -5.32 3.07
C ARG A 218 9.48 -4.14 2.45
N GLY A 219 8.46 -3.64 3.14
CA GLY A 219 7.76 -2.42 2.78
C GLY A 219 7.25 -1.68 4.01
N ARG A 220 7.02 -0.37 3.87
CA ARG A 220 6.43 0.42 4.94
C ARG A 220 5.49 1.48 4.38
N GLY A 221 4.26 1.47 4.86
CA GLY A 221 3.23 2.40 4.45
C GLY A 221 1.89 2.02 5.05
N ASN A 222 0.85 2.78 4.74
CA ASN A 222 -0.51 2.43 5.10
C ASN A 222 -1.52 3.16 4.22
N MET A 223 -2.74 2.63 4.18
CA MET A 223 -3.88 3.29 3.55
C MET A 223 -4.59 4.19 4.57
N GLY A 224 -5.11 5.32 4.11
CA GLY A 224 -5.98 6.19 4.90
C GLY A 224 -7.07 6.85 4.09
N TYR A 225 -8.02 7.47 4.79
CA TYR A 225 -9.13 8.18 4.15
C TYR A 225 -8.66 9.53 3.60
N GLY A 226 -9.00 9.77 2.34
CA GLY A 226 -8.89 11.04 1.63
C GLY A 226 -10.22 11.79 1.65
N SER A 227 -10.68 12.27 0.49
CA SER A 227 -11.93 13.01 0.38
C SER A 227 -13.17 12.10 0.39
N TRP A 228 -14.04 12.25 1.39
CA TRP A 228 -15.32 11.50 1.48
C TRP A 228 -16.37 11.93 0.44
N ARG A 229 -16.17 13.03 -0.28
CA ARG A 229 -17.14 13.61 -1.23
C ARG A 229 -17.15 12.95 -2.61
N LEU A 230 -16.12 12.16 -2.90
CA LEU A 230 -15.88 11.58 -4.23
C LEU A 230 -16.35 10.13 -4.42
N PRO A 231 -16.39 9.28 -3.38
CA PRO A 231 -17.08 8.02 -3.48
C PRO A 231 -18.58 8.22 -3.21
N ALA A 232 -19.43 7.68 -4.08
CA ALA A 232 -20.84 7.46 -3.84
C ALA A 232 -21.12 5.96 -3.85
N ARG A 233 -21.68 5.43 -2.76
CA ARG A 233 -22.11 4.03 -2.70
C ARG A 233 -23.54 3.89 -3.21
N HIS A 234 -23.88 2.81 -3.91
CA HIS A 234 -25.18 2.18 -3.72
C HIS A 234 -25.00 0.71 -3.35
N ARG A 235 -25.99 0.12 -2.72
CA ARG A 235 -25.97 -1.28 -2.32
C ARG A 235 -27.04 -1.98 -3.11
#